data_AF-A0A946S7Y2-F1
#
_entry.id   AF-A0A946S7Y2-F1
#
_cell.length_a   1.000
_cell.length_b   1.000
_cell.length_c   1.000
_cell.angle_alpha   90.00
_cell.angle_beta   90.00
_cell.angle_gamma   90.00
#
_symmetry.space_group_name_H-M   'P 1'
#
loop_
_entity.id
_entity.type
_entity.pdbx_description
1 polymer ?
#
loop_
_entity_poly.entity_id
_entity_poly.type
_entity_poly.pdbx_seq_one_letter_code
_entity_poly.pdbx_strand_id
1 'polypeptide(L)'
;MRKLNLFLTVLSAIVISLTSEEVTAQVSRSAQRSYEKALDAYAVRDFSQTITELEKAVNKSPNYALAWFLLAQTHRDLTQDSIAIIELKKALNIDDSLYKRGWLELAELCWISGDYDSGIAALDMVVKKHRELKQYKWVRAGLEFSIKSIKSPMSR
;
A
#
# COMPACT_ATOMS: atom_id res chain seq x y z
N MET A 1 -49.35 -11.53 -39.40
CA MET A 1 -47.92 -11.52 -39.80
C MET A 1 -47.28 -10.21 -39.34
N ARG A 2 -45.99 -10.24 -38.97
CA ARG A 2 -45.20 -9.25 -38.17
C ARG A 2 -45.42 -9.44 -36.66
N LYS A 3 -44.95 -10.51 -35.99
CA LYS A 3 -43.56 -10.91 -35.72
C LYS A 3 -42.61 -9.74 -35.44
N LEU A 4 -42.21 -9.67 -34.17
CA LEU A 4 -40.81 -9.71 -33.75
C LEU A 4 -40.01 -8.45 -34.08
N ASN A 5 -39.90 -7.49 -33.14
CA ASN A 5 -38.73 -6.60 -32.96
C ASN A 5 -38.87 -5.58 -31.80
N LEU A 6 -39.54 -5.93 -30.69
CA LEU A 6 -39.49 -5.06 -29.48
C LEU A 6 -38.75 -5.68 -28.28
N PHE A 7 -38.20 -6.88 -28.43
CA PHE A 7 -37.40 -7.52 -27.38
C PHE A 7 -35.89 -7.29 -27.52
N LEU A 8 -35.42 -6.74 -28.65
CA LEU A 8 -33.98 -6.62 -28.94
C LEU A 8 -33.35 -5.32 -28.38
N THR A 9 -34.12 -4.27 -28.13
CA THR A 9 -33.58 -3.00 -27.62
C THR A 9 -33.49 -2.97 -26.09
N VAL A 10 -34.39 -3.65 -25.38
CA VAL A 10 -34.33 -3.77 -23.91
C VAL A 10 -33.19 -4.70 -23.46
N LEU A 11 -32.82 -5.69 -24.28
CA LEU A 11 -31.70 -6.60 -23.96
C LEU A 11 -30.32 -5.94 -24.13
N SER A 12 -30.20 -4.90 -24.97
CA SER A 12 -28.94 -4.14 -25.09
C SER A 12 -28.68 -3.18 -23.93
N ALA A 13 -29.74 -2.74 -23.24
CA ALA A 13 -29.64 -1.83 -22.10
C ALA A 13 -29.33 -2.54 -20.77
N ILE A 14 -29.52 -3.86 -20.70
CA ILE A 14 -29.20 -4.66 -19.50
C ILE A 14 -27.74 -5.17 -19.52
N VAL A 15 -27.09 -5.16 -20.69
CA VAL A 15 -25.71 -5.68 -20.86
C VAL A 15 -24.64 -4.59 -20.66
N ILE A 16 -25.00 -3.30 -20.62
CA ILE A 16 -24.03 -2.19 -20.52
C ILE A 16 -23.84 -1.70 -19.06
N SER A 17 -24.60 -2.22 -18.09
CA SER A 17 -24.38 -1.90 -16.67
C SER A 17 -23.30 -2.75 -16.00
N LEU A 18 -22.64 -3.66 -16.74
CA LEU A 18 -21.38 -4.26 -16.33
C LEU A 18 -20.24 -3.29 -16.63
N THR A 19 -20.32 -2.08 -16.09
CA THR A 19 -19.15 -1.23 -15.95
C THR A 19 -18.18 -2.00 -15.07
N SER A 20 -17.00 -2.30 -15.61
CA SER A 20 -15.86 -2.92 -14.91
C SER A 20 -15.25 -1.99 -13.85
N GLU A 21 -16.08 -1.24 -13.15
CA GLU A 21 -15.72 -0.31 -12.08
C GLU A 21 -16.43 -0.77 -10.81
N GLU A 22 -15.61 -1.05 -9.79
CA GLU A 22 -15.96 -1.47 -8.42
C GLU A 22 -16.44 -2.92 -8.20
N VAL A 23 -15.66 -3.89 -8.70
CA VAL A 23 -15.30 -4.99 -7.77
C VAL A 23 -14.22 -4.44 -6.84
N THR A 24 -14.57 -3.53 -5.93
CA THR A 24 -13.79 -3.41 -4.70
C THR A 24 -13.85 -4.80 -4.09
N ALA A 25 -12.74 -5.54 -4.12
CA ALA A 25 -12.72 -6.90 -3.60
C ALA A 25 -13.16 -6.84 -2.13
N GLN A 26 -14.42 -7.14 -1.89
CA GLN A 26 -15.04 -7.03 -0.57
C GLN A 26 -14.19 -7.85 0.39
N VAL A 27 -13.65 -7.21 1.42
CA VAL A 27 -12.85 -7.90 2.44
C VAL A 27 -13.71 -9.02 3.02
N SER A 28 -13.20 -10.24 2.96
CA SER A 28 -13.96 -11.40 3.45
C SER A 28 -14.16 -11.31 4.96
N ARG A 29 -15.30 -11.79 5.47
CA ARG A 29 -15.56 -11.81 6.93
C ARG A 29 -14.50 -12.57 7.70
N SER A 30 -13.92 -13.61 7.11
CA SER A 30 -12.80 -14.36 7.70
C SER A 30 -11.51 -13.54 7.75
N ALA A 31 -11.19 -12.78 6.69
CA ALA A 31 -10.05 -11.86 6.70
C ALA A 31 -10.22 -10.76 7.74
N GLN A 32 -11.42 -10.16 7.81
CA GLN A 32 -11.77 -9.15 8.81
C GLN A 32 -11.58 -9.68 10.24
N ARG A 33 -12.07 -10.88 10.55
CA ARG A 33 -11.89 -11.50 11.87
C ARG A 33 -10.43 -11.75 12.23
N SER A 34 -9.62 -12.20 11.26
CA SER A 34 -8.18 -12.37 11.50
C SER A 34 -7.49 -11.03 11.70
N TYR A 35 -7.85 -9.99 10.95
CA TYR A 35 -7.34 -8.64 11.17
C TYR A 35 -7.70 -8.08 12.56
N GLU A 36 -8.93 -8.29 13.03
CA GLU A 36 -9.34 -7.90 14.39
C GLU A 36 -8.50 -8.59 15.47
N LYS A 37 -8.26 -9.89 15.34
CA LYS A 37 -7.36 -10.62 16.26
C LYS A 37 -5.92 -10.10 16.20
N ALA A 38 -5.45 -9.74 15.02
CA ALA A 38 -4.12 -9.15 14.87
C ALA A 38 -4.02 -7.80 15.57
N LEU A 39 -5.07 -6.96 15.52
CA LEU A 39 -5.11 -5.70 16.26
C LEU A 39 -5.02 -5.94 17.77
N ASP A 40 -5.79 -6.90 18.29
CA ASP A 40 -5.75 -7.27 19.71
C ASP A 40 -4.34 -7.73 20.14
N ALA A 41 -3.71 -8.59 19.33
CA ALA A 41 -2.34 -9.07 19.57
C ALA A 41 -1.30 -7.93 19.47
N TYR A 42 -1.44 -7.05 18.48
CA TYR A 42 -0.54 -5.91 18.29
C TYR A 42 -0.62 -4.93 19.46
N ALA A 43 -1.81 -4.70 20.01
CA ALA A 43 -2.02 -3.83 21.16
C ALA A 43 -1.26 -4.30 22.42
N VAL A 44 -1.06 -5.61 22.57
CA VAL A 44 -0.25 -6.20 23.65
C VAL A 44 1.19 -6.52 23.23
N ARG A 45 1.59 -6.09 22.02
CA ARG A 45 2.90 -6.31 21.40
C ARG A 45 3.27 -7.79 21.21
N ASP A 46 2.29 -8.68 21.08
CA ASP A 46 2.52 -10.04 20.60
C ASP A 46 2.68 -10.02 19.08
N PHE A 47 3.88 -9.65 18.63
CA PHE A 47 4.18 -9.50 17.20
C PHE A 47 4.14 -10.83 16.45
N SER A 48 4.42 -11.95 17.12
CA SER A 48 4.35 -13.29 16.52
C SER A 48 2.91 -13.65 16.15
N GLN A 49 1.99 -13.46 17.10
CA GLN A 49 0.56 -13.69 16.84
C GLN A 49 0.00 -12.65 15.87
N THR A 50 0.44 -11.39 15.95
CA THR A 50 0.06 -10.33 15.02
C THR A 50 0.35 -10.74 13.57
N ILE A 51 1.60 -11.12 13.27
CA ILE A 51 2.01 -11.56 11.93
C ILE A 51 1.18 -12.76 11.48
N THR A 52 1.04 -13.77 12.34
CA THR A 52 0.30 -15.01 12.03
C THR A 52 -1.15 -14.72 11.63
N GLU A 53 -1.84 -13.82 12.34
CA GLU A 53 -3.22 -13.47 12.02
C GLU A 53 -3.32 -12.55 10.81
N LEU A 54 -2.36 -11.63 10.61
CA LEU A 54 -2.34 -10.80 9.41
C LEU A 54 -2.06 -11.58 8.14
N GLU A 55 -1.15 -12.55 8.19
CA GLU A 55 -0.90 -13.47 7.07
C GLU A 55 -2.17 -14.22 6.68
N LYS A 56 -2.97 -14.68 7.67
CA LYS A 56 -4.29 -15.25 7.39
C LYS A 56 -5.21 -14.24 6.72
N ALA A 57 -5.24 -12.99 7.20
CA ALA A 57 -6.09 -11.95 6.64
C ALA A 57 -5.75 -11.67 5.17
N VAL A 58 -4.47 -11.45 4.84
CA VAL A 58 -4.03 -11.16 3.48
C VAL A 58 -4.12 -12.39 2.56
N ASN A 59 -3.95 -13.60 3.08
CA ASN A 59 -4.19 -14.83 2.30
C ASN A 59 -5.67 -15.00 1.91
N LYS A 60 -6.60 -14.58 2.78
CA LYS A 60 -8.04 -14.63 2.50
C LYS A 60 -8.51 -13.43 1.67
N SER A 61 -7.85 -12.29 1.78
CA SER A 61 -8.17 -11.08 1.04
C SER A 61 -6.88 -10.35 0.65
N PRO A 62 -6.26 -10.71 -0.50
CA PRO A 62 -4.96 -10.18 -0.91
C PRO A 62 -4.92 -8.67 -1.16
N ASN A 63 -6.08 -8.04 -1.34
CA ASN A 63 -6.23 -6.60 -1.52
C ASN A 63 -6.74 -5.91 -0.24
N TYR A 64 -6.50 -6.49 0.94
CA TYR A 64 -6.87 -5.86 2.20
C TYR A 64 -5.76 -4.89 2.68
N ALA A 65 -5.81 -3.65 2.21
CA ALA A 65 -4.76 -2.64 2.45
C ALA A 65 -4.41 -2.46 3.94
N LEU A 66 -5.40 -2.38 4.83
CA LEU A 66 -5.18 -2.21 6.28
C LEU A 66 -4.36 -3.35 6.89
N ALA A 67 -4.57 -4.59 6.44
CA ALA A 67 -3.79 -5.73 6.93
C ALA A 67 -2.32 -5.65 6.45
N TRP A 68 -2.09 -5.24 5.20
CA TRP A 68 -0.73 -5.00 4.69
C TRP A 68 -0.03 -3.84 5.39
N PHE A 69 -0.73 -2.75 5.71
CA PHE A 69 -0.17 -1.66 6.49
C PHE A 69 0.24 -2.13 7.89
N LEU A 70 -0.61 -2.91 8.57
CA LEU A 70 -0.27 -3.41 9.90
C LEU A 70 0.87 -4.43 9.87
N LEU A 71 0.99 -5.23 8.80
CA LEU A 71 2.15 -6.11 8.59
C LEU A 71 3.43 -5.27 8.49
N ALA A 72 3.41 -4.26 7.62
CA ALA A 72 4.55 -3.38 7.43
C ALA A 72 4.96 -2.73 8.76
N GLN A 73 4.01 -2.17 9.50
CA GLN A 73 4.25 -1.58 10.82
C GLN A 73 4.81 -2.61 11.81
N THR A 74 4.27 -3.83 11.83
CA THR A 74 4.74 -4.89 12.74
C THR A 74 6.19 -5.27 12.42
N HIS A 75 6.54 -5.39 11.14
CA HIS A 75 7.92 -5.65 10.73
C HIS A 75 8.84 -4.45 10.98
N ARG A 76 8.37 -3.20 10.86
CA ARG A 76 9.13 -2.02 11.33
C ARG A 76 9.45 -2.09 12.81
N ASP A 77 8.48 -2.46 13.64
CA ASP A 77 8.66 -2.56 15.10
C ASP A 77 9.64 -3.69 15.47
N LEU A 78 9.77 -4.69 14.61
CA LEU A 78 10.76 -5.77 14.69
C LEU A 78 12.10 -5.43 14.02
N THR A 79 12.29 -4.19 13.52
CA THR A 79 13.48 -3.74 12.79
C THR A 79 13.76 -4.51 11.49
N GLN A 80 12.73 -5.14 10.93
CA GLN A 80 12.77 -5.90 9.67
C GLN A 80 12.38 -5.01 8.50
N ASP A 81 13.12 -3.91 8.33
CA ASP A 81 12.79 -2.83 7.38
C ASP A 81 12.70 -3.32 5.92
N SER A 82 13.49 -4.31 5.52
CA SER A 82 13.43 -4.88 4.17
C SER A 82 12.08 -5.54 3.85
N ILE A 83 11.50 -6.23 4.83
CA ILE A 83 10.17 -6.86 4.70
C ILE A 83 9.09 -5.78 4.74
N ALA A 84 9.20 -4.85 5.69
CA ALA A 84 8.27 -3.75 5.84
C ALA A 84 8.15 -2.89 4.56
N ILE A 85 9.25 -2.65 3.84
CA ILE A 85 9.25 -1.94 2.54
C ILE A 85 8.35 -2.66 1.53
N ILE A 86 8.44 -3.99 1.43
CA ILE A 86 7.67 -4.79 0.47
C ILE A 86 6.18 -4.70 0.78
N GLU A 87 5.82 -4.85 2.04
CA GLU A 87 4.43 -4.82 2.50
C GLU A 87 3.82 -3.43 2.44
N LEU A 88 4.58 -2.39 2.78
CA LEU A 88 4.15 -1.00 2.66
C LEU A 88 3.91 -0.63 1.20
N LYS A 89 4.80 -1.03 0.27
CA LYS A 89 4.58 -0.89 -1.18
C LYS A 89 3.30 -1.59 -1.61
N LYS A 90 3.05 -2.81 -1.13
CA LYS A 90 1.83 -3.56 -1.45
C LYS A 90 0.58 -2.82 -0.94
N ALA A 91 0.59 -2.34 0.29
CA ALA A 91 -0.53 -1.61 0.90
C ALA A 91 -0.86 -0.33 0.12
N LEU A 92 0.15 0.50 -0.17
CA LEU A 92 0.00 1.76 -0.90
C LEU A 92 -0.47 1.57 -2.35
N ASN A 93 -0.09 0.45 -2.99
CA ASN A 93 -0.57 0.11 -4.33
C ASN A 93 -2.04 -0.35 -4.35
N ILE A 94 -2.56 -0.83 -3.22
CA ILE A 94 -3.98 -1.20 -3.09
C ILE A 94 -4.80 0.05 -2.79
N ASP A 95 -4.44 0.76 -1.72
CA ASP A 95 -5.13 1.97 -1.27
C ASP A 95 -4.17 2.85 -0.46
N ASP A 96 -3.78 3.97 -1.04
CA ASP A 96 -2.93 4.97 -0.39
C ASP A 96 -3.69 6.10 0.30
N SER A 97 -5.02 6.13 0.19
CA SER A 97 -5.87 7.14 0.84
C SER A 97 -5.94 6.96 2.36
N LEU A 98 -5.78 5.70 2.81
CA LEU A 98 -5.86 5.31 4.22
C LEU A 98 -4.66 5.76 5.05
N TYR A 99 -3.50 5.93 4.41
CA TYR A 99 -2.26 6.26 5.11
C TYR A 99 -1.52 7.39 4.40
N LYS A 100 -1.96 8.63 4.66
CA LYS A 100 -1.44 9.86 4.02
C LYS A 100 0.08 10.00 4.10
N ARG A 101 0.71 9.50 5.17
CA ARG A 101 2.17 9.56 5.37
C ARG A 101 2.91 8.36 4.79
N GLY A 102 2.22 7.34 4.29
CA GLY A 102 2.85 6.08 3.86
C GLY A 102 3.86 6.23 2.74
N TRP A 103 3.59 7.08 1.75
CA TRP A 103 4.58 7.37 0.70
C TRP A 103 5.83 8.07 1.25
N LEU A 104 5.69 8.91 2.27
CA LEU A 104 6.82 9.57 2.92
C LEU A 104 7.63 8.56 3.75
N GLU A 105 6.96 7.71 4.51
CA GLU A 105 7.61 6.65 5.28
C GLU A 105 8.33 5.66 4.37
N LEU A 106 7.73 5.29 3.24
CA LEU A 106 8.37 4.44 2.24
C LEU A 106 9.63 5.12 1.68
N ALA A 107 9.58 6.42 1.40
CA ALA A 107 10.75 7.17 0.95
C ALA A 107 11.88 7.20 2.00
N GLU A 108 11.55 7.39 3.28
CA GLU A 108 12.50 7.36 4.40
C GLU A 108 13.15 5.97 4.54
N LEU A 109 12.35 4.92 4.47
CA LEU A 109 12.83 3.53 4.50
C LEU A 109 13.76 3.21 3.34
N CYS A 110 13.35 3.54 2.12
CA CYS A 110 14.16 3.34 0.93
C CYS A 110 15.48 4.12 1.01
N TRP A 111 15.44 5.35 1.53
CA TRP A 111 16.64 6.15 1.77
C TRP A 111 17.60 5.47 2.76
N ILE A 112 17.10 4.99 3.91
CA ILE A 112 17.92 4.28 4.91
C ILE A 112 18.49 2.99 4.33
N SER A 113 17.73 2.27 3.51
CA SER A 113 18.16 1.00 2.90
C SER A 113 19.16 1.15 1.74
N GLY A 114 19.41 2.36 1.26
CA GLY A 114 20.26 2.61 0.09
C GLY A 114 19.55 2.50 -1.27
N ASP A 115 18.27 2.11 -1.30
CA ASP A 115 17.43 2.07 -2.51
C ASP A 115 16.91 3.46 -2.87
N TYR A 116 17.83 4.34 -3.29
CA TYR A 116 17.52 5.74 -3.53
C TYR A 116 16.55 5.96 -4.69
N ASP A 117 16.57 5.11 -5.71
CA ASP A 117 15.66 5.21 -6.86
C ASP A 117 14.20 4.96 -6.41
N SER A 118 13.96 3.91 -5.61
CA SER A 118 12.63 3.72 -4.99
C SER A 118 12.27 4.86 -4.05
N GLY A 119 13.24 5.41 -3.31
CA GLY A 119 13.02 6.54 -2.41
C GLY A 119 12.52 7.79 -3.15
N ILE A 120 13.13 8.12 -4.28
CA ILE A 120 12.69 9.23 -5.15
C ILE A 120 11.30 8.97 -5.72
N ALA A 121 11.04 7.75 -6.22
CA ALA A 121 9.73 7.40 -6.75
C ALA A 121 8.61 7.54 -5.69
N ALA A 122 8.86 7.11 -4.46
CA ALA A 122 7.92 7.28 -3.34
C ALA A 122 7.72 8.77 -3.00
N LEU A 123 8.78 9.57 -3.03
CA LEU A 123 8.72 11.01 -2.79
C LEU A 123 7.91 11.76 -3.87
N ASP A 124 7.99 11.32 -5.12
CA ASP A 124 7.19 11.88 -6.21
C ASP A 124 5.68 11.64 -5.98
N MET A 125 5.32 10.49 -5.39
CA MET A 125 3.94 10.23 -4.97
C MET A 125 3.49 11.18 -3.86
N VAL A 126 4.36 11.49 -2.87
CA VAL A 126 4.07 12.52 -1.85
C VAL A 126 3.83 13.87 -2.51
N VAL A 127 4.69 14.31 -3.43
CA VAL A 127 4.51 15.60 -4.12
C VAL A 127 3.32 15.57 -5.07
N LYS A 128 2.92 14.43 -5.60
CA LYS A 128 1.73 14.36 -6.46
C LYS A 128 0.44 14.46 -5.66
N LYS A 129 0.34 13.73 -4.55
CA LYS A 129 -0.93 13.49 -3.82
C LYS A 129 -1.04 14.20 -2.47
N HIS A 130 0.08 14.51 -1.84
CA HIS A 130 0.17 14.98 -0.45
C HIS A 130 1.12 16.18 -0.30
N ARG A 131 0.99 17.17 -1.19
CA ARG A 131 1.85 18.38 -1.23
C ARG A 131 1.83 19.18 0.07
N GLU A 132 0.79 19.01 0.87
CA GLU A 132 0.61 19.64 2.17
C GLU A 132 1.59 19.12 3.23
N LEU A 133 2.07 17.88 3.08
CA LEU A 133 3.13 17.36 3.94
C LEU A 133 4.37 18.20 3.68
N LYS A 134 4.94 18.86 4.70
CA LYS A 134 6.17 19.67 4.54
C LYS A 134 7.42 18.84 4.79
N GLN A 135 7.28 17.72 5.49
CA GLN A 135 8.35 16.83 5.95
C GLN A 135 9.13 16.20 4.79
N TYR A 136 8.51 16.02 3.62
CA TYR A 136 9.17 15.45 2.44
C TYR A 136 10.38 16.26 1.98
N LYS A 137 10.48 17.56 2.31
CA LYS A 137 11.61 18.39 1.91
C LYS A 137 12.93 17.93 2.54
N TRP A 138 12.91 17.48 3.79
CA TRP A 138 14.09 16.97 4.46
C TRP A 138 14.52 15.62 3.86
N VAL A 139 13.56 14.73 3.63
CA VAL A 139 13.80 13.43 2.97
C VAL A 139 14.34 13.62 1.55
N ARG A 140 13.80 14.60 0.81
CA ARG A 140 14.30 15.00 -0.51
C ARG A 140 15.78 15.37 -0.48
N ALA A 141 16.14 16.31 0.39
CA ALA A 141 17.52 16.80 0.50
C ALA A 141 18.47 15.65 0.87
N GLY A 142 18.02 14.76 1.75
CA GLY A 142 18.74 13.54 2.11
C GLY A 142 19.03 12.62 0.93
N LEU A 143 17.99 12.25 0.19
CA LEU A 143 18.11 11.42 -1.01
C LEU A 143 19.01 12.06 -2.07
N GLU A 144 18.83 13.35 -2.36
CA GLU A 144 19.64 14.09 -3.33
C GLU A 144 21.13 14.11 -2.92
N PHE A 145 21.42 14.35 -1.64
CA PHE A 145 22.77 14.31 -1.11
C PHE A 145 23.40 12.92 -1.24
N SER A 146 22.67 11.87 -0.86
CA SER A 146 23.13 10.48 -0.96
C SER A 146 23.42 10.09 -2.41
N ILE A 147 22.53 10.42 -3.35
CA ILE A 147 22.72 10.15 -4.79
C ILE A 147 23.94 10.90 -5.33
N LYS A 148 24.09 12.18 -4.98
CA LYS A 148 25.25 12.98 -5.41
C LYS A 148 26.56 12.41 -4.89
N SER A 149 26.58 11.96 -3.63
CA SER A 149 27.75 11.37 -3.00
C SER A 149 28.20 10.08 -3.68
N ILE A 150 27.25 9.25 -4.16
CA ILE A 150 27.58 8.06 -4.96
C ILE A 150 28.15 8.43 -6.33
N LYS A 151 27.60 9.46 -6.99
CA LYS A 151 28.02 9.87 -8.35
C LYS A 151 29.35 10.62 -8.37
N SER A 152 29.74 11.23 -7.26
CA SER A 152 30.98 11.98 -7.13
C SER A 152 31.70 11.54 -5.84
N PRO A 153 32.20 10.29 -5.78
CA PRO A 153 32.96 9.85 -4.62
C PRO A 153 34.20 10.74 -4.53
N MET A 154 34.40 11.36 -3.37
CA MET A 154 35.59 12.17 -3.12
C MET A 154 36.82 11.28 -3.33
N SER A 155 37.52 11.47 -4.46
CA SER A 155 38.81 10.84 -4.68
C SER A 155 39.77 11.33 -3.60
N ARG A 156 40.36 10.39 -2.85
CA ARG A 156 41.45 10.70 -1.91
C ARG A 156 42.71 11.10 -2.65
#